data_AF-A0A3N9V109-F1
#
_entry.id   AF-A0A3N9V109-F1
#
_cell.length_a   1.000
_cell.length_b   1.000
_cell.length_c   1.000
_cell.angle_alpha   90.00
_cell.angle_beta   90.00
_cell.angle_gamma   90.00
#
_symmetry.space_group_name_H-M   'P 1'
#
loop_
_entity.id
_entity.type
_entity.pdbx_description
1 polymer ?
#
loop_
_entity_poly.entity_id
_entity_poly.type
_entity_poly.pdbx_seq_one_letter_code
_entity_poly.pdbx_strand_id
1 'polypeptide(L)'
;LREDIFELISHVDPEKAVVNLFTPGLEMTVEKAVRLREAGLYNLIVGIYSADPEEHDRVRGVPGAHAKAVDAIKIALDTGLMVTMSCHIKSGQVDRISELYDLAAKLGVQELSIWEGMPKTPEERLTQIEREKIIEIYRRVNSSPTGPRLFANTYFEGQMLGCMAGRKWMHIGVDGSVRGCPYLKESMANVRCGSLEDAWKALRRSGKFNDFIRTCPAQDLFI
;
A
#
# COMPACT_ATOMS: atom_id res chain seq x y z
N LEU A 1 -10.00 11.80 -8.83
CA LEU A 1 -8.90 11.10 -9.54
C LEU A 1 -8.31 12.03 -10.60
N ARG A 2 -6.99 11.99 -10.89
CA ARG A 2 -6.42 12.78 -12.00
C ARG A 2 -7.01 12.32 -13.34
N GLU A 3 -7.30 13.27 -14.23
CA GLU A 3 -8.06 13.01 -15.47
C GLU A 3 -7.30 12.14 -16.48
N ASP A 4 -5.97 12.28 -16.49
CA ASP A 4 -5.02 11.57 -17.35
C ASP A 4 -4.59 10.20 -16.78
N ILE A 5 -5.22 9.70 -15.72
CA ILE A 5 -4.81 8.44 -15.09
C ILE A 5 -4.86 7.24 -16.05
N PHE A 6 -5.87 7.20 -16.93
CA PHE A 6 -6.06 6.13 -17.90
C PHE A 6 -4.92 6.10 -18.92
N GLU A 7 -4.52 7.28 -19.39
CA GLU A 7 -3.39 7.43 -20.30
C GLU A 7 -2.10 6.95 -19.64
N LEU A 8 -1.83 7.36 -18.39
CA LEU A 8 -0.63 6.95 -17.67
C LEU A 8 -0.53 5.43 -17.48
N ILE A 9 -1.65 4.77 -17.18
CA ILE A 9 -1.69 3.31 -17.06
C ILE A 9 -1.38 2.68 -18.42
N SER A 10 -1.98 3.18 -19.50
CA SER A 10 -1.78 2.63 -20.85
C SER A 10 -0.36 2.78 -21.40
N HIS A 11 0.45 3.67 -20.83
CA HIS A 11 1.86 3.84 -21.19
C HIS A 11 2.77 2.76 -20.60
N VAL A 12 2.28 1.94 -19.67
CA VAL A 12 3.06 0.86 -19.07
C VAL A 12 2.98 -0.38 -19.95
N ASP A 13 4.14 -0.88 -20.38
CA ASP A 13 4.26 -2.12 -21.16
C ASP A 13 3.83 -3.33 -20.29
N PRO A 14 2.69 -3.99 -20.60
CA PRO A 14 2.13 -5.04 -19.76
C PRO A 14 2.99 -6.31 -19.72
N GLU A 15 3.89 -6.50 -20.69
CA GLU A 15 4.85 -7.61 -20.70
C GLU A 15 6.02 -7.37 -19.73
N LYS A 16 6.20 -6.13 -19.26
CA LYS A 16 7.33 -5.74 -18.38
C LYS A 16 6.89 -5.38 -16.97
N ALA A 17 5.70 -4.86 -16.78
CA ALA A 17 5.23 -4.40 -15.47
C ALA A 17 3.71 -4.46 -15.34
N VAL A 18 3.27 -4.63 -14.09
CA VAL A 18 1.86 -4.48 -13.69
C VAL A 18 1.64 -3.15 -13.00
N VAL A 19 0.44 -2.58 -13.18
CA VAL A 19 0.07 -1.31 -12.56
C VAL A 19 -0.86 -1.54 -11.38
N ASN A 20 -0.48 -1.01 -10.22
CA ASN A 20 -1.31 -1.00 -9.01
C ASN A 20 -1.72 0.45 -8.71
N LEU A 21 -2.98 0.67 -8.34
CA LEU A 21 -3.52 2.00 -8.05
C LEU A 21 -4.07 2.08 -6.62
N PHE A 22 -3.47 2.92 -5.79
CA PHE A 22 -3.98 3.23 -4.45
C PHE A 22 -5.07 4.31 -4.52
N THR A 23 -6.20 4.07 -3.85
CA THR A 23 -7.33 5.01 -3.81
C THR A 23 -8.12 4.93 -2.51
N PRO A 24 -8.75 6.02 -2.05
CA PRO A 24 -9.75 5.96 -1.00
C PRO A 24 -11.13 5.46 -1.48
N GLY A 25 -11.34 5.28 -2.79
CA GLY A 25 -12.58 4.74 -3.34
C GLY A 25 -13.76 5.73 -3.41
N LEU A 26 -13.60 6.97 -2.93
CA LEU A 26 -14.70 7.92 -2.71
C LEU A 26 -15.49 8.34 -3.97
N GLU A 27 -14.88 8.22 -5.15
CA GLU A 27 -15.44 8.69 -6.43
C GLU A 27 -15.53 7.58 -7.48
N MET A 28 -15.43 6.31 -7.07
CA MET A 28 -15.45 5.19 -8.00
C MET A 28 -16.85 5.02 -8.61
N THR A 29 -16.91 4.81 -9.92
CA THR A 29 -18.13 4.45 -10.66
C THR A 29 -17.84 3.26 -11.55
N VAL A 30 -18.88 2.60 -12.05
CA VAL A 30 -18.73 1.46 -12.97
C VAL A 30 -17.96 1.89 -14.22
N GLU A 31 -18.26 3.06 -14.79
CA GLU A 31 -17.59 3.58 -15.98
C GLU A 31 -16.10 3.81 -15.72
N LYS A 32 -15.74 4.36 -14.55
CA LYS A 32 -14.34 4.55 -14.18
C LYS A 32 -13.61 3.22 -14.00
N ALA A 33 -14.23 2.24 -13.36
CA ALA A 33 -13.63 0.92 -13.15
C ALA A 33 -13.42 0.16 -14.47
N VAL A 34 -14.39 0.20 -15.39
CA VAL A 34 -14.26 -0.34 -16.75
C VAL A 34 -13.08 0.32 -17.47
N ARG A 35 -13.03 1.67 -17.48
CA ARG A 35 -11.93 2.39 -18.13
C ARG A 35 -10.56 2.10 -17.50
N LEU A 36 -10.48 1.91 -16.19
CA LEU A 36 -9.24 1.52 -15.51
C LEU A 36 -8.79 0.13 -15.96
N ARG A 37 -9.71 -0.85 -16.03
CA ARG A 37 -9.41 -2.19 -16.54
C ARG A 37 -8.95 -2.16 -17.99
N GLU A 38 -9.68 -1.46 -18.86
CA GLU A 38 -9.34 -1.32 -20.29
C GLU A 38 -7.99 -0.65 -20.50
N ALA A 39 -7.63 0.32 -19.64
CA ALA A 39 -6.32 0.97 -19.68
C ALA A 39 -5.17 0.03 -19.26
N GLY A 40 -5.46 -1.15 -18.69
CA GLY A 40 -4.46 -2.11 -18.24
C GLY A 40 -4.18 -2.06 -16.73
N LEU A 41 -5.06 -1.48 -15.92
CA LEU A 41 -4.90 -1.55 -14.46
C LEU A 41 -5.00 -3.01 -14.01
N TYR A 42 -3.99 -3.47 -13.28
CA TYR A 42 -3.95 -4.83 -12.76
C TYR A 42 -4.70 -4.94 -11.41
N ASN A 43 -4.37 -4.05 -10.47
CA ASN A 43 -4.90 -4.10 -9.11
C ASN A 43 -5.35 -2.73 -8.59
N LEU A 44 -6.54 -2.70 -7.99
CA LEU A 44 -7.04 -1.57 -7.24
C LEU A 44 -6.82 -1.79 -5.74
N ILE A 45 -6.07 -0.88 -5.11
CA ILE A 45 -5.77 -0.95 -3.68
C ILE A 45 -6.63 0.07 -2.93
N VAL A 46 -7.55 -0.41 -2.10
CA VAL A 46 -8.52 0.42 -1.38
C VAL A 46 -8.21 0.41 0.12
N GLY A 47 -8.03 1.61 0.69
CA GLY A 47 -7.73 1.77 2.11
C GLY A 47 -8.96 1.61 3.02
N ILE A 48 -8.98 0.56 3.86
CA ILE A 48 -10.01 0.29 4.88
C ILE A 48 -9.36 0.23 6.26
N TYR A 49 -9.70 1.17 7.15
CA TYR A 49 -9.04 1.33 8.46
C TYR A 49 -9.76 0.67 9.66
N SER A 50 -11.03 0.34 9.50
CA SER A 50 -11.84 -0.40 10.46
C SER A 50 -12.96 -1.12 9.73
N ALA A 51 -13.43 -2.23 10.30
CA ALA A 51 -14.64 -2.91 9.85
C ALA A 51 -15.91 -2.19 10.36
N ASP A 52 -15.77 -1.33 11.38
CA ASP A 52 -16.80 -0.40 11.82
C ASP A 52 -16.83 0.82 10.87
N PRO A 53 -17.96 1.09 10.21
CA PRO A 53 -18.11 2.25 9.33
C PRO A 53 -17.86 3.59 10.01
N GLU A 54 -18.34 3.79 11.23
CA GLU A 54 -18.20 5.07 11.94
C GLU A 54 -16.73 5.32 12.32
N GLU A 55 -16.04 4.27 12.77
CA GLU A 55 -14.62 4.38 13.07
C GLU A 55 -13.79 4.65 11.81
N HIS A 56 -14.06 3.94 10.72
CA HIS A 56 -13.38 4.18 9.45
C HIS A 56 -13.56 5.63 8.99
N ASP A 57 -14.81 6.11 8.99
CA ASP A 57 -15.15 7.47 8.58
C ASP A 57 -14.47 8.52 9.44
N ARG A 58 -14.40 8.28 10.76
CA ARG A 58 -13.66 9.13 11.71
C ARG A 58 -12.16 9.17 11.41
N VAL A 59 -11.54 8.03 11.10
CA VAL A 59 -10.11 7.96 10.71
C VAL A 59 -9.88 8.69 9.38
N ARG A 60 -10.83 8.58 8.44
CA ARG A 60 -10.77 9.27 7.15
C ARG A 60 -11.08 10.75 7.21
N GLY A 61 -11.82 11.20 8.23
CA GLY A 61 -12.36 12.56 8.31
C GLY A 61 -13.46 12.84 7.28
N VAL A 62 -14.09 11.79 6.73
CA VAL A 62 -15.10 11.90 5.66
C VAL A 62 -16.30 11.01 5.99
N PRO A 63 -17.48 11.58 6.28
CA PRO A 63 -18.71 10.81 6.47
C PRO A 63 -19.09 10.01 5.22
N GLY A 64 -19.49 8.75 5.41
CA GLY A 64 -19.83 7.79 4.36
C GLY A 64 -18.63 7.24 3.58
N ALA A 65 -17.39 7.46 4.03
CA ALA A 65 -16.19 7.00 3.34
C ALA A 65 -16.10 5.46 3.31
N HIS A 66 -16.47 4.78 4.39
CA HIS A 66 -16.49 3.33 4.48
C HIS A 66 -17.44 2.73 3.45
N ALA A 67 -18.69 3.22 3.40
CA ALA A 67 -19.69 2.76 2.44
C ALA A 67 -19.19 2.94 0.99
N LYS A 68 -18.66 4.13 0.65
CA LYS A 68 -18.10 4.40 -0.68
C LYS A 68 -16.90 3.51 -1.02
N ALA A 69 -16.01 3.25 -0.06
CA ALA A 69 -14.87 2.38 -0.25
C ALA A 69 -15.29 0.93 -0.49
N VAL A 70 -16.28 0.43 0.27
CA VAL A 70 -16.87 -0.90 0.07
C VAL A 70 -17.55 -1.01 -1.30
N ASP A 71 -18.28 0.01 -1.72
CA ASP A 71 -18.92 0.02 -3.04
C ASP A 71 -17.88 0.09 -4.18
N ALA A 72 -16.81 0.85 -4.00
CA ALA A 72 -15.68 0.86 -4.94
C ALA A 72 -15.02 -0.51 -5.08
N ILE A 73 -14.87 -1.26 -3.98
CA ILE A 73 -14.35 -2.64 -3.97
C ILE A 73 -15.26 -3.55 -4.80
N LYS A 74 -16.57 -3.51 -4.56
CA LYS A 74 -17.54 -4.34 -5.29
C LYS A 74 -17.53 -4.03 -6.79
N ILE A 75 -17.58 -2.75 -7.15
CA ILE A 75 -17.53 -2.31 -8.55
C ILE A 75 -16.24 -2.79 -9.23
N ALA A 76 -15.09 -2.69 -8.55
CA ALA A 76 -13.81 -3.13 -9.11
C ALA A 76 -13.76 -4.65 -9.30
N LEU A 77 -14.28 -5.42 -8.33
CA LEU A 77 -14.39 -6.89 -8.45
C LEU A 77 -15.33 -7.30 -9.59
N ASP A 78 -16.52 -6.70 -9.69
CA ASP A 78 -17.51 -6.98 -10.74
C ASP A 78 -16.99 -6.65 -12.14
N THR A 79 -16.14 -5.63 -12.23
CA THR A 79 -15.45 -5.29 -13.48
C THR A 79 -14.24 -6.16 -13.76
N GLY A 80 -13.85 -7.10 -12.89
CA GLY A 80 -12.77 -8.06 -13.13
C GLY A 80 -11.37 -7.54 -12.80
N LEU A 81 -11.24 -6.46 -12.05
CA LEU A 81 -9.96 -6.03 -11.48
C LEU A 81 -9.58 -6.95 -10.30
N MET A 82 -8.28 -7.14 -10.09
CA MET A 82 -7.80 -7.56 -8.78
C MET A 82 -8.06 -6.42 -7.79
N VAL A 83 -8.44 -6.78 -6.56
CA VAL A 83 -8.63 -5.81 -5.48
C VAL A 83 -7.84 -6.24 -4.25
N THR A 84 -7.10 -5.28 -3.70
CA THR A 84 -6.43 -5.39 -2.40
C THR A 84 -7.08 -4.42 -1.42
N MET A 85 -7.47 -4.90 -0.25
CA MET A 85 -7.74 -4.02 0.89
C MET A 85 -6.41 -3.68 1.56
N SER A 86 -6.17 -2.42 1.90
CA SER A 86 -4.97 -2.02 2.66
C SER A 86 -5.33 -1.33 3.97
N CYS A 87 -4.55 -1.58 5.02
CA CYS A 87 -4.67 -0.87 6.29
C CYS A 87 -3.28 -0.55 6.87
N HIS A 88 -3.17 0.60 7.52
CA HIS A 88 -2.01 0.95 8.34
C HIS A 88 -2.34 0.71 9.81
N ILE A 89 -1.57 -0.13 10.47
CA ILE A 89 -1.78 -0.56 11.87
C ILE A 89 -0.72 0.07 12.77
N LYS A 90 -1.17 0.65 13.88
CA LYS A 90 -0.34 1.19 14.96
C LYS A 90 -0.44 0.31 16.21
N SER A 91 0.37 0.64 17.23
CA SER A 91 0.26 0.05 18.56
C SER A 91 -1.18 0.10 19.08
N GLY A 92 -1.63 -0.98 19.71
CA GLY A 92 -2.98 -1.19 20.22
C GLY A 92 -4.02 -1.56 19.16
N GLN A 93 -3.66 -1.68 17.87
CA GLN A 93 -4.60 -1.94 16.78
C GLN A 93 -4.44 -3.32 16.12
N VAL A 94 -3.49 -4.14 16.55
CA VAL A 94 -3.18 -5.43 15.90
C VAL A 94 -4.36 -6.39 15.88
N ASP A 95 -5.20 -6.38 16.91
CA ASP A 95 -6.39 -7.25 16.97
C ASP A 95 -7.41 -6.98 15.85
N ARG A 96 -7.42 -5.76 15.31
CA ARG A 96 -8.30 -5.35 14.19
C ARG A 96 -7.99 -6.08 12.89
N ILE A 97 -6.80 -6.65 12.74
CA ILE A 97 -6.41 -7.38 11.53
C ILE A 97 -7.37 -8.55 11.28
N SER A 98 -7.84 -9.23 12.34
CA SER A 98 -8.77 -10.35 12.18
C SER A 98 -10.13 -9.89 11.64
N GLU A 99 -10.68 -8.80 12.18
CA GLU A 99 -11.96 -8.23 11.71
C GLU A 99 -11.86 -7.69 10.28
N LEU A 100 -10.74 -7.04 9.94
CA LEU A 100 -10.47 -6.59 8.57
C LEU A 100 -10.30 -7.76 7.61
N TYR A 101 -9.72 -8.87 8.06
CA TYR A 101 -9.57 -10.08 7.27
C TYR A 101 -10.93 -10.73 7.00
N ASP A 102 -11.81 -10.80 7.99
CA ASP A 102 -13.18 -11.32 7.82
C ASP A 102 -13.97 -10.45 6.84
N LEU A 103 -13.84 -9.12 6.93
CA LEU A 103 -14.43 -8.20 5.95
C LEU A 103 -13.86 -8.43 4.55
N ALA A 104 -12.55 -8.57 4.41
CA ALA A 104 -11.88 -8.85 3.13
C ALA A 104 -12.40 -10.16 2.52
N ALA A 105 -12.48 -11.23 3.32
CA ALA A 105 -13.00 -12.51 2.89
C ALA A 105 -14.48 -12.41 2.46
N LYS A 106 -15.30 -11.70 3.22
CA LYS A 106 -16.72 -11.46 2.90
C LYS A 106 -16.91 -10.69 1.60
N LEU A 107 -16.05 -9.70 1.33
CA LEU A 107 -16.10 -8.90 0.11
C LEU A 107 -15.52 -9.65 -1.10
N GLY A 108 -14.75 -10.71 -0.90
CA GLY A 108 -14.14 -11.49 -1.98
C GLY A 108 -12.90 -10.83 -2.58
N VAL A 109 -12.21 -9.94 -1.85
CA VAL A 109 -10.95 -9.36 -2.31
C VAL A 109 -9.84 -10.41 -2.31
N GLN A 110 -8.83 -10.25 -3.16
CA GLN A 110 -7.76 -11.23 -3.33
C GLN A 110 -6.67 -11.10 -2.25
N GLU A 111 -6.46 -9.90 -1.69
CA GLU A 111 -5.44 -9.64 -0.69
C GLU A 111 -5.89 -8.63 0.37
N LEU A 112 -5.48 -8.86 1.63
CA LEU A 112 -5.42 -7.85 2.68
C LEU A 112 -3.95 -7.48 2.93
N SER A 113 -3.61 -6.20 2.78
CA SER A 113 -2.26 -5.66 2.88
C SER A 113 -2.10 -4.81 4.13
N ILE A 114 -1.34 -5.32 5.11
CA ILE A 114 -1.09 -4.67 6.39
C ILE A 114 0.27 -3.98 6.38
N TRP A 115 0.25 -2.70 6.71
CA TRP A 115 1.42 -1.84 6.79
C TRP A 115 1.58 -1.28 8.21
N GLU A 116 2.81 -1.19 8.71
CA GLU A 116 3.05 -0.44 9.94
C GLU A 116 2.75 1.04 9.72
N GLY A 117 1.88 1.61 10.56
CA GLY A 117 1.56 3.04 10.51
C GLY A 117 2.76 3.90 10.89
N MET A 118 2.81 5.12 10.34
CA MET A 118 3.77 6.13 10.80
C MET A 118 3.29 6.68 12.16
N PRO A 119 4.05 6.49 13.24
CA PRO A 119 3.69 6.99 14.56
C PRO A 119 3.83 8.52 14.62
N LYS A 120 2.92 9.18 15.33
CA LYS A 120 2.99 10.60 15.71
C LYS A 120 3.53 10.79 17.12
N THR A 121 3.44 9.76 17.94
CA THR A 121 3.99 9.71 19.29
C THR A 121 4.69 8.36 19.50
N PRO A 122 5.64 8.24 20.44
CA PRO A 122 6.32 6.97 20.71
C PRO A 122 5.37 5.81 21.02
N GLU A 123 4.25 6.08 21.68
CA GLU A 123 3.28 5.07 22.11
C GLU A 123 2.53 4.43 20.94
N GLU A 124 2.44 5.12 19.80
CA GLU A 124 1.82 4.59 18.59
C GLU A 124 2.71 3.59 17.84
N ARG A 125 4.00 3.48 18.19
CA ARG A 125 4.94 2.55 17.56
C ARG A 125 4.65 1.12 18.00
N LEU A 126 4.50 0.23 17.01
CA LEU A 126 4.32 -1.19 17.30
C LEU A 126 5.45 -1.75 18.17
N THR A 127 5.05 -2.49 19.19
CA THR A 127 5.97 -3.25 20.04
C THR A 127 6.48 -4.50 19.33
N GLN A 128 7.53 -5.12 19.89
CA GLN A 128 8.03 -6.40 19.37
C GLN A 128 6.96 -7.51 19.44
N ILE A 129 6.22 -7.56 20.54
CA ILE A 129 5.13 -8.54 20.76
C ILE A 129 4.04 -8.37 19.69
N GLU A 130 3.68 -7.13 19.37
CA GLU A 130 2.70 -6.84 18.33
C GLU A 130 3.19 -7.25 16.93
N ARG A 131 4.46 -7.01 16.62
CA ARG A 131 5.06 -7.45 15.36
C ARG A 131 5.04 -8.98 15.23
N GLU A 132 5.36 -9.69 16.31
CA GLU A 132 5.29 -11.16 16.36
C GLU A 132 3.86 -11.65 16.14
N LYS A 133 2.87 -11.01 16.78
CA LYS A 133 1.45 -11.30 16.58
C LYS A 133 1.02 -11.09 15.11
N ILE A 134 1.46 -10.02 14.45
CA ILE A 134 1.21 -9.80 13.01
C ILE A 134 1.79 -10.95 12.18
N ILE A 135 3.01 -11.40 12.48
CA ILE A 135 3.67 -12.50 11.77
C ILE A 135 2.95 -13.84 12.00
N GLU A 136 2.45 -14.10 13.21
CA GLU A 136 1.62 -15.27 13.49
C GLU A 136 0.33 -15.26 12.68
N ILE A 137 -0.37 -14.12 12.63
CA ILE A 137 -1.57 -13.96 11.80
C ILE A 137 -1.23 -14.20 10.32
N TYR A 138 -0.14 -13.61 9.82
CA TYR A 138 0.35 -13.81 8.45
C TYR A 138 0.56 -15.30 8.12
N ARG A 139 1.30 -16.03 8.98
CA ARG A 139 1.58 -17.45 8.75
C ARG A 139 0.31 -18.29 8.78
N ARG A 140 -0.59 -18.01 9.73
CA ARG A 140 -1.87 -18.72 9.88
C ARG A 140 -2.78 -18.49 8.68
N VAL A 141 -2.92 -17.25 8.22
CA VAL A 141 -3.77 -16.92 7.07
C VAL A 141 -3.20 -17.54 5.81
N ASN A 142 -1.91 -17.37 5.55
CA ASN A 142 -1.31 -17.80 4.29
C ASN A 142 -1.06 -19.30 4.19
N SER A 143 -1.16 -20.07 5.28
CA SER A 143 -1.17 -21.54 5.23
C SER A 143 -2.51 -22.12 4.76
N SER A 144 -3.59 -21.33 4.80
CA SER A 144 -4.89 -21.71 4.25
C SER A 144 -4.87 -21.67 2.72
N PRO A 145 -5.42 -22.66 2.01
CA PRO A 145 -5.55 -22.62 0.54
C PRO A 145 -6.68 -21.69 0.09
N THR A 146 -7.60 -21.32 0.98
CA THR A 146 -8.78 -20.49 0.68
C THR A 146 -8.71 -19.14 1.37
N GLY A 147 -9.47 -18.17 0.85
CA GLY A 147 -9.53 -16.80 1.38
C GLY A 147 -8.43 -15.89 0.84
N PRO A 148 -8.54 -14.58 1.15
CA PRO A 148 -7.56 -13.59 0.71
C PRO A 148 -6.16 -13.94 1.23
N ARG A 149 -5.12 -13.58 0.46
CA ARG A 149 -3.76 -13.59 0.98
C ARG A 149 -3.59 -12.44 1.98
N LEU A 150 -2.74 -12.64 2.98
CA LEU A 150 -2.29 -11.54 3.84
C LEU A 150 -0.90 -11.11 3.41
N PHE A 151 -0.74 -9.86 3.00
CA PHE A 151 0.56 -9.21 2.95
C PHE A 151 0.80 -8.48 4.28
N ALA A 152 2.00 -8.59 4.83
CA ALA A 152 2.41 -7.84 6.02
C ALA A 152 3.83 -7.32 5.83
N ASN A 153 4.01 -6.00 5.86
CA ASN A 153 5.34 -5.41 5.68
C ASN A 153 6.29 -5.77 6.85
N THR A 154 5.76 -5.96 8.06
CA THR A 154 6.51 -6.49 9.22
C THR A 154 7.18 -7.84 8.93
N TYR A 155 6.58 -8.69 8.08
CA TYR A 155 7.21 -9.92 7.62
C TYR A 155 8.12 -9.67 6.40
N PHE A 156 7.59 -9.04 5.35
CA PHE A 156 8.31 -8.86 4.09
C PHE A 156 9.54 -7.97 4.21
N GLU A 157 9.39 -6.78 4.78
CA GLU A 157 10.50 -5.86 5.03
C GLU A 157 11.23 -6.22 6.32
N GLY A 158 10.53 -6.67 7.36
CA GLY A 158 11.15 -6.92 8.67
C GLY A 158 11.95 -8.21 8.77
N GLN A 159 11.59 -9.28 8.04
CA GLN A 159 12.29 -10.57 8.10
C GLN A 159 12.86 -11.01 6.76
N MET A 160 12.13 -10.84 5.66
CA MET A 160 12.48 -11.49 4.39
C MET A 160 13.48 -10.68 3.54
N LEU A 161 13.16 -9.43 3.24
CA LEU A 161 13.87 -8.63 2.23
C LEU A 161 14.66 -7.45 2.83
N GLY A 162 14.36 -7.06 4.06
CA GLY A 162 14.79 -5.78 4.61
C GLY A 162 13.98 -4.63 4.01
N CYS A 163 14.19 -3.43 4.53
CA CYS A 163 13.72 -2.19 3.94
C CYS A 163 14.04 -2.18 2.44
N MET A 164 13.02 -1.93 1.60
CA MET A 164 13.17 -1.96 0.15
C MET A 164 13.62 -0.62 -0.42
N ALA A 165 13.58 0.44 0.40
CA ALA A 165 13.88 1.81 0.00
C ALA A 165 15.21 1.88 -0.74
N GLY A 166 15.18 2.32 -1.99
CA GLY A 166 16.37 2.47 -2.80
C GLY A 166 17.14 1.21 -3.17
N ARG A 167 16.61 0.04 -2.83
CA ARG A 167 17.23 -1.27 -3.09
C ARG A 167 16.44 -2.06 -4.12
N LYS A 168 15.12 -2.06 -3.92
CA LYS A 168 14.15 -2.78 -4.78
C LYS A 168 13.10 -1.86 -5.38
N TRP A 169 12.85 -0.70 -4.77
CA TRP A 169 11.95 0.32 -5.30
C TRP A 169 12.53 1.72 -5.17
N MET A 170 11.93 2.67 -5.88
CA MET A 170 12.14 4.10 -5.69
C MET A 170 10.79 4.81 -5.76
N HIS A 171 10.73 6.01 -5.20
CA HIS A 171 9.57 6.87 -5.26
C HIS A 171 9.87 8.07 -6.15
N ILE A 172 8.96 8.37 -7.09
CA ILE A 172 9.01 9.55 -7.94
C ILE A 172 7.90 10.49 -7.49
N GLY A 173 8.28 11.67 -6.99
CA GLY A 173 7.35 12.72 -6.60
C GLY A 173 6.69 13.39 -7.80
N VAL A 174 5.59 14.10 -7.55
CA VAL A 174 4.85 14.86 -8.58
C VAL A 174 5.69 15.96 -9.25
N ASP A 175 6.73 16.43 -8.54
CA ASP A 175 7.74 17.38 -9.00
C ASP A 175 8.87 16.72 -9.82
N GLY A 176 8.82 15.40 -10.00
CA GLY A 176 9.85 14.59 -10.64
C GLY A 176 10.99 14.18 -9.71
N SER A 177 10.98 14.59 -8.43
CA SER A 177 12.03 14.23 -7.46
C SER A 177 12.08 12.73 -7.21
N VAL A 178 13.27 12.13 -7.19
CA VAL A 178 13.47 10.70 -6.97
C VAL A 178 14.05 10.43 -5.59
N ARG A 179 13.34 9.63 -4.80
CA ARG A 179 13.65 9.33 -3.39
C ARG A 179 13.64 7.83 -3.14
N GLY A 180 14.29 7.39 -2.06
CA GLY A 180 14.35 5.97 -1.69
C GLY A 180 12.96 5.37 -1.38
N CYS A 181 12.09 6.14 -0.75
CA CYS A 181 10.71 5.77 -0.44
C CYS A 181 9.84 7.05 -0.31
N PRO A 182 8.50 6.95 -0.25
CA PRO A 182 7.63 8.13 -0.21
C PRO A 182 7.77 9.00 1.06
N TYR A 183 8.25 8.44 2.16
CA TYR A 183 8.37 9.15 3.44
C TYR A 183 9.69 9.93 3.60
N LEU A 184 10.74 9.54 2.85
CA LEU A 184 12.02 10.23 2.91
C LEU A 184 11.94 11.58 2.20
N LYS A 185 12.57 12.60 2.80
CA LYS A 185 12.54 13.97 2.26
C LYS A 185 13.61 14.21 1.21
N GLU A 186 14.76 13.54 1.34
CA GLU A 186 15.91 13.76 0.47
C GLU A 186 15.69 13.20 -0.93
N SER A 187 15.96 14.03 -1.93
CA SER A 187 15.93 13.69 -3.35
C SER A 187 17.34 13.42 -3.87
N MET A 188 17.51 12.33 -4.61
CA MET A 188 18.79 11.91 -5.19
C MET A 188 18.93 12.28 -6.67
N ALA A 189 17.81 12.48 -7.36
CA ALA A 189 17.75 12.84 -8.78
C ALA A 189 16.39 13.48 -9.11
N ASN A 190 16.23 13.96 -10.35
CA ASN A 190 14.93 14.37 -10.87
C ASN A 190 14.75 13.81 -12.29
N VAL A 191 13.65 13.09 -12.55
CA VAL A 191 13.37 12.46 -13.85
C VAL A 191 13.08 13.47 -14.97
N ARG A 192 12.89 14.75 -14.64
CA ARG A 192 12.78 15.84 -15.62
C ARG A 192 14.14 16.29 -16.16
N CYS A 193 15.23 15.95 -15.47
CA CYS A 193 16.59 16.37 -15.82
C CYS A 193 17.46 15.21 -16.32
N GLY A 194 16.96 13.98 -16.35
CA GLY A 194 17.72 12.79 -16.71
C GLY A 194 16.84 11.54 -16.81
N SER A 195 17.45 10.41 -17.16
CA SER A 195 16.71 9.16 -17.33
C SER A 195 16.35 8.50 -16.00
N LEU A 196 15.34 7.61 -16.01
CA LEU A 196 15.02 6.77 -14.85
C LEU A 196 16.18 5.85 -14.45
N GLU A 197 16.95 5.39 -15.44
CA GLU A 197 18.15 4.58 -15.21
C GLU A 197 19.22 5.36 -14.45
N ASP A 198 19.48 6.62 -14.83
CA ASP A 198 20.43 7.48 -14.14
C ASP A 198 19.97 7.81 -12.73
N ALA A 199 18.67 8.06 -12.56
CA ALA A 199 18.08 8.27 -11.24
C ALA A 199 18.26 7.04 -10.33
N TRP A 200 18.04 5.82 -10.86
CA TRP A 200 18.31 4.58 -10.13
C TRP A 200 19.77 4.45 -9.74
N LYS A 201 20.69 4.68 -10.69
CA LYS A 201 22.14 4.62 -10.44
C LYS A 201 22.58 5.63 -9.40
N ALA A 202 22.08 6.87 -9.45
CA ALA A 202 22.37 7.91 -8.46
C ALA A 202 21.94 7.47 -7.06
N LEU A 203 20.73 6.91 -6.97
CA LEU A 203 20.18 6.42 -5.71
C LEU A 203 21.02 5.26 -5.13
N ARG A 204 21.44 4.31 -5.97
CA ARG A 204 22.33 3.20 -5.56
C ARG A 204 23.75 3.67 -5.18
N ARG A 205 24.30 4.66 -5.89
CA ARG A 205 25.63 5.23 -5.60
C ARG A 205 25.67 6.04 -4.30
N SER A 206 24.53 6.51 -3.80
CA SER A 206 24.47 7.25 -2.53
C SER A 206 25.00 6.45 -1.33
N GLY A 207 24.99 5.11 -1.40
CA GLY A 207 25.40 4.22 -0.32
C GLY A 207 24.43 4.16 0.87
N LYS A 208 23.44 5.07 0.93
CA LYS A 208 22.51 5.24 2.06
C LYS A 208 21.56 4.06 2.31
N PHE A 209 21.41 3.20 1.30
CA PHE A 209 20.46 2.08 1.33
C PHE A 209 21.15 0.72 1.16
N ASN A 210 22.45 0.60 1.42
CA ASN A 210 23.16 -0.67 1.21
C ASN A 210 22.85 -1.71 2.29
N ASP A 211 22.58 -1.25 3.51
CA ASP A 211 22.43 -2.12 4.67
C ASP A 211 21.07 -2.85 4.69
N PHE A 212 21.07 -4.02 5.31
CA PHE A 212 19.85 -4.77 5.59
C PHE A 212 19.20 -4.21 6.86
N ILE A 213 18.18 -3.36 6.69
CA ILE A 213 17.44 -2.74 7.79
C ILE A 213 16.10 -3.46 7.98
N ARG A 214 15.79 -3.88 9.22
CA ARG A 214 14.56 -4.61 9.57
C ARG A 214 13.43 -3.70 10.07
N THR A 215 13.74 -2.47 10.45
CA THR A 215 12.79 -1.49 10.97
C THR A 215 12.69 -0.32 10.01
N CYS A 216 11.52 0.31 9.89
CA CYS A 216 11.34 1.42 8.96
C CYS A 216 12.04 2.69 9.50
N PRO A 217 13.11 3.21 8.85
CA PRO A 217 13.79 4.42 9.33
C PRO A 217 12.90 5.67 9.29
N ALA A 218 11.86 5.65 8.45
CA ALA A 218 10.93 6.76 8.34
C ALA A 218 10.05 6.93 9.59
N GLN A 219 9.90 5.89 10.41
CA GLN A 219 9.13 5.99 11.66
C GLN A 219 9.80 6.91 12.69
N ASP A 220 11.10 7.24 12.55
CA ASP A 220 11.81 8.18 13.42
C ASP A 220 11.66 9.64 12.96
N LEU A 221 11.05 9.90 11.79
CA LEU A 221 10.91 11.25 11.23
C LEU A 221 9.68 12.01 11.75
N PHE A 222 8.76 11.31 12.41
CA PHE A 222 7.43 11.81 12.77
C PHE A 222 7.15 11.77 14.28
N ILE A 223 8.16 11.43 15.08
CA ILE A 223 8.15 11.42 16.55
C ILE A 223 8.84 12.67 17.07
#